data_AF-A0A7Y3CLZ9-F1
#
_entry.id   AF-A0A7Y3CLZ9-F1
#
_cell.length_a   1.000
_cell.length_b   1.000
_cell.length_c   1.000
_cell.angle_alpha   90.00
_cell.angle_beta   90.00
_cell.angle_gamma   90.00
#
_symmetry.space_group_name_H-M   'P 1'
#
loop_
_entity.id
_entity.type
_entity.pdbx_description
1 polymer ?
#
loop_
_entity_poly.entity_id
_entity_poly.type
_entity_poly.pdbx_seq_one_letter_code
_entity_poly.pdbx_strand_id
1 'polypeptide(L)'
;MLKKVLIAITALVGAYFAVEQSAPVFQRSPGAQSGNAELIRAIDERRTAYQVQGSGTVIRVLSDDNDGSRHQRFILELESEQTLLIVHNIDLAPRIDNLDPGDTVSFYGEYEWNDRGGLIHWTHHDPGGQHIDGWIEHNGKRYK
;
A
#
# COMPACT_ATOMS: atom_id res chain seq x y z
N MET A 1 10.68 -31.86 -51.38
CA MET A 1 9.52 -31.07 -50.90
C MET A 1 9.35 -31.16 -49.38
N LEU A 2 10.42 -30.99 -48.59
CA LEU A 2 10.37 -31.23 -47.12
C LEU A 2 11.10 -30.15 -46.31
N LYS A 3 11.14 -28.90 -46.80
CA LYS A 3 11.78 -27.76 -46.10
C LYS A 3 10.84 -26.58 -45.81
N LYS A 4 9.56 -26.67 -46.20
CA LYS A 4 8.58 -25.57 -46.01
C LYS A 4 7.57 -25.80 -44.88
N VAL A 5 7.54 -26.99 -44.27
CA VAL A 5 6.56 -27.34 -43.22
C VAL A 5 7.08 -27.02 -41.80
N LEU A 6 8.40 -26.91 -41.60
CA LEU A 6 8.98 -26.69 -40.26
C LEU A 6 8.80 -25.24 -39.74
N ILE A 7 8.54 -24.27 -40.63
CA ILE A 7 8.41 -22.85 -40.26
C ILE A 7 7.02 -22.54 -39.67
N ALA A 8 6.01 -23.37 -39.94
CA ALA A 8 4.64 -23.13 -39.46
C ALA A 8 4.42 -23.53 -37.99
N ILE A 9 5.20 -24.49 -37.46
CA ILE A 9 5.01 -25.00 -36.08
C ILE A 9 5.73 -24.10 -35.06
N THR A 10 6.86 -23.51 -35.40
CA THR A 10 7.55 -22.53 -34.53
C THR A 10 6.78 -21.21 -34.39
N ALA A 11 6.01 -20.81 -35.41
CA ALA A 11 5.20 -19.60 -35.35
C ALA A 11 4.02 -19.73 -34.37
N LEU A 12 3.44 -20.92 -34.21
CA LEU A 12 2.32 -21.17 -33.29
C LEU A 12 2.76 -21.24 -31.82
N VAL A 13 3.94 -21.80 -31.54
CA VAL A 13 4.51 -21.81 -30.18
C VAL A 13 4.95 -20.40 -29.75
N GLY A 14 5.54 -19.62 -30.67
CA GLY A 14 5.91 -18.23 -30.39
C GLY A 14 4.70 -17.33 -30.06
N ALA A 15 3.54 -17.58 -30.69
CA ALA A 15 2.31 -16.84 -30.40
C ALA A 15 1.70 -17.21 -29.03
N TYR A 16 1.89 -18.43 -28.54
CA TYR A 16 1.40 -18.85 -27.22
C TYR A 16 2.19 -18.21 -26.07
N PHE A 17 3.51 -18.05 -26.22
CA PHE A 17 4.36 -17.37 -25.22
C PHE A 17 4.23 -15.83 -25.25
N ALA A 18 3.80 -15.23 -26.37
CA ALA A 18 3.64 -13.78 -26.48
C ALA A 18 2.35 -13.25 -25.81
N VAL A 19 1.35 -14.10 -25.61
CA VAL A 19 0.05 -13.69 -25.03
C VAL A 19 0.08 -13.68 -23.49
N GLU A 20 0.97 -14.42 -22.84
CA GLU A 20 1.06 -14.48 -21.37
C GLU A 20 1.77 -13.28 -20.70
N GLN A 21 2.38 -12.36 -21.45
CA GLN A 21 3.12 -11.21 -20.87
C GLN A 21 2.28 -9.92 -20.75
N SER A 22 0.96 -10.05 -20.71
CA SER A 22 0.05 -8.90 -20.55
C SER A 22 -0.51 -8.79 -19.13
N ALA A 23 0.27 -9.14 -18.11
CA ALA A 23 -0.04 -8.66 -16.76
C ALA A 23 0.54 -7.25 -16.63
N PRO A 24 -0.23 -6.26 -16.12
CA PRO A 24 0.35 -4.95 -15.83
C PRO A 24 1.44 -5.15 -14.77
N VAL A 25 2.70 -5.06 -15.19
CA VAL A 25 3.82 -4.91 -14.27
C VAL A 25 3.67 -3.52 -13.69
N PHE A 26 2.94 -3.40 -12.58
CA PHE A 26 3.02 -2.22 -11.73
C PHE A 26 4.50 -2.08 -11.36
N GLN A 27 5.17 -1.10 -11.97
CA GLN A 27 6.56 -0.79 -11.67
C GLN A 27 6.64 -0.45 -10.19
N ARG A 28 7.12 -1.42 -9.39
CA ARG A 28 7.37 -1.23 -7.96
C ARG A 28 8.34 -0.06 -7.82
N SER A 29 7.88 1.00 -7.19
CA SER A 29 8.70 2.18 -6.95
C SER A 29 9.80 1.82 -5.94
N PRO A 30 11.09 2.04 -6.24
CA PRO A 30 12.20 1.73 -5.32
C PRO A 30 12.04 2.37 -3.94
N GLY A 31 11.37 3.53 -3.87
CA GLY A 31 11.04 4.21 -2.61
C GLY A 31 10.07 3.44 -1.71
N ALA A 32 9.11 2.71 -2.27
CA ALA A 32 8.18 1.89 -1.48
C ALA A 32 8.90 0.69 -0.83
N GLN A 33 9.87 0.11 -1.56
CA GLN A 33 10.66 -1.03 -1.07
C GLN A 33 11.63 -0.62 0.04
N SER A 34 12.25 0.58 -0.06
CA SER A 34 13.07 1.14 1.01
C SER A 34 12.26 1.56 2.23
N GLY A 35 11.08 2.18 2.04
CA GLY A 35 10.21 2.59 3.15
C GLY A 35 9.71 1.40 3.97
N ASN A 36 9.30 0.32 3.29
CA ASN A 36 8.89 -0.91 3.97
C ASN A 36 10.01 -1.53 4.81
N ALA A 37 11.29 -1.40 4.42
CA ALA A 37 12.41 -1.92 5.21
C ALA A 37 12.57 -1.18 6.56
N GLU A 38 12.41 0.15 6.57
CA GLU A 38 12.45 0.93 7.83
C GLU A 38 11.26 0.61 8.73
N LEU A 39 10.08 0.44 8.14
CA LEU A 39 8.87 0.04 8.85
C LEU A 39 8.99 -1.36 9.46
N ILE A 40 9.47 -2.36 8.71
CA ILE A 40 9.72 -3.71 9.21
C ILE A 40 10.67 -3.67 10.41
N ARG A 41 11.73 -2.88 10.33
CA ARG A 41 12.65 -2.67 11.46
C ARG A 41 11.94 -2.03 12.66
N ALA A 42 11.08 -1.05 12.44
CA ALA A 42 10.31 -0.42 13.51
C ALA A 42 9.34 -1.41 14.19
N ILE A 43 8.76 -2.33 13.43
CA ILE A 43 7.93 -3.43 13.93
C ILE A 43 8.76 -4.39 14.79
N ASP A 44 9.90 -4.86 14.29
CA ASP A 44 10.80 -5.80 14.99
C ASP A 44 11.32 -5.21 16.31
N GLU A 45 11.68 -3.92 16.29
CA GLU A 45 12.15 -3.19 17.46
C GLU A 45 11.01 -2.66 18.35
N ARG A 46 9.74 -2.92 17.99
CA ARG A 46 8.54 -2.49 18.72
C ARG A 46 8.50 -0.99 19.01
N ARG A 47 8.85 -0.18 18.01
CA ARG A 47 8.89 1.29 18.13
C ARG A 47 7.48 1.89 18.22
N THR A 48 7.43 3.07 18.81
CA THR A 48 6.24 3.93 18.97
C THR A 48 6.66 5.37 18.66
N ALA A 49 5.71 6.22 18.24
CA ALA A 49 5.95 7.58 17.80
C ALA A 49 7.04 7.67 16.71
N TYR A 50 7.02 6.73 15.75
CA TYR A 50 8.05 6.63 14.73
C TYR A 50 7.50 6.90 13.33
N GLN A 51 7.91 8.02 12.73
CA GLN A 51 7.50 8.38 11.38
C GLN A 51 8.08 7.43 10.33
N VAL A 52 7.24 6.90 9.46
CA VAL A 52 7.59 5.90 8.44
C VAL A 52 6.85 6.15 7.14
N GLN A 53 7.46 5.72 6.04
CA GLN A 53 6.79 5.58 4.75
C GLN A 53 6.64 4.09 4.44
N GLY A 54 5.51 3.69 3.86
CA GLY A 54 5.31 2.31 3.44
C GLY A 54 4.29 2.18 2.33
N SER A 55 4.14 0.94 1.84
CA SER A 55 3.09 0.56 0.90
C SER A 55 2.65 -0.87 1.18
N GLY A 56 1.35 -1.12 1.05
CA GLY A 56 0.77 -2.44 1.25
C GLY A 56 -0.53 -2.61 0.48
N THR A 57 -1.04 -3.84 0.51
CA THR A 57 -2.32 -4.21 -0.09
C THR A 57 -3.42 -4.12 0.97
N VAL A 58 -4.53 -3.47 0.64
CA VAL A 58 -5.72 -3.46 1.49
C VAL A 58 -6.29 -4.86 1.54
N ILE A 59 -6.31 -5.48 2.71
CA ILE A 59 -6.93 -6.80 2.90
C ILE A 59 -8.33 -6.68 3.52
N ARG A 60 -8.63 -5.55 4.15
CA ARG A 60 -9.95 -5.30 4.73
C ARG A 60 -10.22 -3.81 4.95
N VAL A 61 -11.39 -3.35 4.53
CA VAL A 61 -11.92 -2.04 4.90
C VAL A 61 -12.86 -2.22 6.10
N LEU A 62 -12.68 -1.40 7.14
CA LEU A 62 -13.48 -1.44 8.36
C LEU A 62 -14.52 -0.32 8.34
N SER A 63 -15.50 -0.38 9.23
CA SER A 63 -16.38 0.77 9.45
C SER A 63 -15.56 1.96 9.94
N ASP A 64 -15.91 3.15 9.44
CA ASP A 64 -15.36 4.40 9.96
C ASP A 64 -15.60 4.46 11.47
N ASP A 65 -14.58 4.93 12.19
CA ASP A 65 -14.71 5.31 13.58
C ASP A 65 -15.29 6.72 13.63
N ASN A 66 -16.36 6.90 14.41
CA ASN A 66 -17.06 8.17 14.55
C ASN A 66 -17.16 8.62 16.01
N ASP A 67 -16.43 7.96 16.92
CA ASP A 67 -16.30 8.43 18.30
C ASP A 67 -15.13 9.42 18.42
N GLY A 68 -15.42 10.65 18.83
CA GLY A 68 -14.45 11.75 18.78
C GLY A 68 -14.13 12.20 17.35
N SER A 69 -12.85 12.43 17.06
CA SER A 69 -12.41 12.73 15.68
C SER A 69 -12.67 11.52 14.79
N ARG A 70 -13.22 11.75 13.60
CA ARG A 70 -13.61 10.69 12.69
C ARG A 70 -12.40 10.08 12.01
N HIS A 71 -12.38 8.76 11.89
CA HIS A 71 -11.30 8.03 11.22
C HIS A 71 -11.82 7.00 10.23
N GLN A 72 -11.28 7.01 9.02
CA GLN A 72 -11.38 5.86 8.13
C GLN A 72 -10.35 4.83 8.55
N ARG A 73 -10.79 3.56 8.66
CA ARG A 73 -9.95 2.46 9.12
C ARG A 73 -9.90 1.34 8.11
N PHE A 74 -8.72 0.80 7.89
CA PHE A 74 -8.52 -0.36 7.02
C PHE A 74 -7.24 -1.09 7.40
N ILE A 75 -7.16 -2.36 7.04
CA ILE A 75 -6.02 -3.22 7.31
C ILE A 75 -5.20 -3.34 6.04
N LEU A 76 -3.91 -3.03 6.15
CA LEU A 76 -2.91 -3.31 5.12
C LEU A 76 -2.16 -4.57 5.45
N GLU A 77 -1.80 -5.32 4.41
CA GLU A 77 -0.78 -6.36 4.43
C GLU A 77 0.44 -5.84 3.66
N LEU A 78 1.60 -5.87 4.32
CA LEU A 78 2.88 -5.54 3.70
C LEU A 78 3.40 -6.72 2.89
N GLU A 79 4.40 -6.49 2.03
CA GLU A 79 5.07 -7.58 1.30
C GLU A 79 5.71 -8.63 2.23
N SER A 80 5.98 -8.27 3.49
CA SER A 80 6.48 -9.17 4.53
C SER A 80 5.39 -9.99 5.23
N GLU A 81 4.14 -9.97 4.73
CA GLU A 81 2.95 -10.60 5.33
C GLU A 81 2.54 -10.00 6.69
N GLN A 82 3.28 -8.99 7.18
CA GLN A 82 2.90 -8.25 8.36
C GLN A 82 1.67 -7.39 8.08
N THR A 83 0.72 -7.39 9.01
CA THR A 83 -0.48 -6.56 8.93
C THR A 83 -0.37 -5.31 9.80
N LEU A 84 -1.00 -4.23 9.32
CA LEU A 84 -1.09 -2.93 9.99
C LEU A 84 -2.50 -2.39 9.94
N LEU A 85 -2.93 -1.73 11.02
CA LEU A 85 -4.15 -0.92 11.01
C LEU A 85 -3.82 0.50 10.56
N ILE A 86 -4.45 0.99 9.50
CA ILE A 86 -4.46 2.41 9.17
C ILE A 86 -5.60 3.11 9.90
N VAL A 87 -5.30 4.24 10.54
CA VAL A 87 -6.23 5.11 11.24
C VAL A 87 -6.11 6.52 10.62
N HIS A 88 -6.85 6.74 9.53
CA HIS A 88 -6.77 7.98 8.76
C HIS A 88 -7.83 8.98 9.24
N ASN A 89 -7.40 10.11 9.80
CA ASN A 89 -8.32 11.13 10.32
C ASN A 89 -9.03 11.86 9.17
N ILE A 90 -10.34 11.63 9.04
CA ILE A 90 -11.16 12.17 7.95
C ILE A 90 -11.84 13.51 8.28
N ASP A 91 -11.53 14.08 9.44
CA ASP A 91 -11.82 15.49 9.74
C ASP A 91 -10.72 16.42 9.21
N LEU A 92 -9.48 15.92 9.12
CA LEU A 92 -8.31 16.69 8.70
C LEU A 92 -7.92 16.47 7.24
N ALA A 93 -8.17 15.29 6.70
CA ALA A 93 -7.98 14.96 5.29
C ALA A 93 -9.25 14.35 4.69
N PRO A 94 -9.46 14.41 3.35
CA PRO A 94 -10.62 13.75 2.74
C PRO A 94 -10.58 12.23 2.94
N ARG A 95 -11.73 11.63 3.23
CA ARG A 95 -11.91 10.17 3.18
C ARG A 95 -11.50 9.61 1.81
N ILE A 96 -10.88 8.44 1.81
CA ILE A 96 -10.55 7.71 0.58
C ILE A 96 -11.83 7.05 0.07
N ASP A 97 -12.34 7.56 -1.04
CA ASP A 97 -13.50 7.00 -1.73
C ASP A 97 -13.09 5.79 -2.57
N ASN A 98 -14.00 4.80 -2.71
CA ASN A 98 -13.79 3.58 -3.50
C ASN A 98 -12.49 2.84 -3.14
N LEU A 99 -12.17 2.77 -1.84
CA LEU A 99 -11.11 1.92 -1.32
C LEU A 99 -11.67 0.51 -1.13
N ASP A 100 -11.10 -0.48 -1.81
CA ASP A 100 -11.58 -1.86 -1.78
C ASP A 100 -10.45 -2.85 -1.43
N PRO A 101 -10.77 -4.03 -0.88
CA PRO A 101 -9.79 -5.10 -0.72
C PRO A 101 -9.13 -5.47 -2.05
N GLY A 102 -7.80 -5.62 -2.04
CA GLY A 102 -6.95 -5.82 -3.23
C GLY A 102 -6.27 -4.56 -3.73
N ASP A 103 -6.71 -3.37 -3.30
CA ASP A 103 -6.07 -2.12 -3.68
C ASP A 103 -4.68 -1.96 -3.05
N THR A 104 -3.77 -1.33 -3.78
CA THR A 104 -2.48 -0.91 -3.23
C THR A 104 -2.58 0.52 -2.71
N VAL A 105 -2.07 0.73 -1.50
CA VAL A 105 -1.99 2.05 -0.87
C VAL A 105 -0.56 2.29 -0.42
N SER A 106 -0.04 3.47 -0.75
CA SER A 106 1.18 4.02 -0.13
C SER A 106 0.81 5.04 0.93
N PHE A 107 1.61 5.15 1.98
CA PHE A 107 1.37 6.07 3.07
C PHE A 107 2.67 6.65 3.62
N TYR A 108 2.54 7.80 4.26
CA TYR A 108 3.53 8.36 5.16
C TYR A 108 2.79 8.80 6.42
N GLY A 109 3.21 8.27 7.57
CA GLY A 109 2.53 8.50 8.84
C GLY A 109 3.37 8.00 10.01
N GLU A 110 2.83 8.15 11.20
CA GLU A 110 3.50 7.72 12.42
C GLU A 110 3.06 6.29 12.79
N TYR A 111 4.03 5.44 13.09
CA TYR A 111 3.84 4.07 13.51
C TYR A 111 3.80 3.95 15.04
N GLU A 112 2.85 3.15 15.50
CA GLU A 112 2.63 2.80 16.89
C GLU A 112 2.55 1.28 17.06
N TRP A 113 3.44 0.72 17.88
CA TRP A 113 3.45 -0.72 18.13
C TRP A 113 2.27 -1.17 18.99
N ASN A 114 1.73 -2.35 18.66
CA ASN A 114 0.81 -3.11 19.51
C ASN A 114 0.95 -4.62 19.25
N ASP A 115 0.27 -5.44 20.05
CA ASP A 115 0.29 -6.90 19.94
C ASP A 115 -0.47 -7.46 18.72
N ARG A 116 -1.00 -6.58 17.85
CA ARG A 116 -1.74 -6.91 16.61
C ARG A 116 -1.03 -6.42 15.34
N GLY A 117 0.27 -6.15 15.42
CA GLY A 117 1.09 -5.74 14.28
C GLY A 117 1.37 -4.25 14.19
N GLY A 118 0.67 -3.43 14.97
CA GLY A 118 0.83 -1.98 15.03
C GLY A 118 -0.22 -1.22 14.20
N LEU A 119 -0.23 0.10 14.38
CA LEU A 119 -1.09 1.02 13.65
C LEU A 119 -0.29 2.16 13.04
N ILE A 120 -0.84 2.75 11.98
CA ILE A 120 -0.37 4.00 11.38
C ILE A 120 -1.45 5.06 11.56
N HIS A 121 -1.07 6.20 12.12
CA HIS A 121 -1.88 7.41 12.21
C HIS A 121 -1.08 8.62 11.71
N TRP A 122 -1.57 9.85 11.93
CA TRP A 122 -0.94 11.07 11.39
C TRP A 122 -0.69 11.01 9.88
N THR A 123 -1.65 10.49 9.13
CA THR A 123 -1.58 10.36 7.66
C THR A 123 -2.21 11.57 6.95
N HIS A 124 -2.05 12.75 7.53
CA HIS A 124 -2.60 14.02 7.06
C HIS A 124 -1.65 15.18 7.39
N HIS A 125 -1.87 16.34 6.80
CA HIS A 125 -1.22 17.57 7.21
C HIS A 125 -1.62 17.93 8.64
N ASP A 126 -0.68 18.36 9.47
CA ASP A 126 -0.97 18.91 10.80
C ASP A 126 -1.13 20.44 10.72
N PRO A 127 -2.36 20.99 10.82
CA PRO A 127 -2.57 22.43 10.75
C PRO A 127 -1.87 23.21 11.86
N GLY A 128 -1.58 22.54 12.98
CA GLY A 128 -0.87 23.13 14.12
C GLY A 128 0.65 23.12 13.99
N GLY A 129 1.21 22.35 13.04
CA GLY A 129 2.65 22.21 12.85
C GLY A 129 3.42 21.65 14.05
N GLN A 130 2.75 20.87 14.90
CA GLN A 130 3.32 20.22 16.08
C GLN A 130 3.83 18.80 15.77
N HIS A 131 3.30 18.17 14.73
CA HIS A 131 3.69 16.85 14.24
C HIS A 131 4.16 16.90 12.78
N ILE A 132 4.91 15.88 12.38
CA ILE A 132 5.34 15.71 10.98
C ILE A 132 4.11 15.42 10.13
N ASP A 133 3.94 16.16 9.03
CA ASP A 133 2.87 15.93 8.07
C ASP A 133 2.92 14.51 7.50
N GLY A 134 1.75 13.91 7.32
CA GLY A 134 1.56 12.65 6.63
C GLY A 134 0.66 12.75 5.41
N TRP A 135 0.46 11.59 4.78
CA TRP A 135 -0.42 11.44 3.63
C TRP A 135 -0.75 9.97 3.36
N ILE A 136 -1.84 9.73 2.62
CA ILE A 136 -2.13 8.46 1.95
C ILE A 136 -2.19 8.68 0.45
N GLU A 137 -1.71 7.73 -0.34
CA GLU A 137 -1.79 7.74 -1.80
C GLU A 137 -2.44 6.45 -2.30
N HIS A 138 -3.51 6.61 -3.08
CA HIS A 138 -4.30 5.53 -3.66
C HIS A 138 -4.71 5.92 -5.08
N ASN A 139 -4.48 5.02 -6.04
CA ASN A 139 -4.81 5.24 -7.46
C ASN A 139 -4.29 6.57 -8.03
N GLY A 140 -3.08 6.99 -7.62
CA GLY A 140 -2.44 8.22 -8.06
C GLY A 140 -3.00 9.51 -7.43
N LYS A 141 -3.98 9.40 -6.52
CA LYS A 141 -4.50 10.53 -5.74
C LYS A 141 -3.91 10.51 -4.34
N ARG A 142 -3.39 11.67 -3.92
CA ARG A 142 -2.87 11.88 -2.56
C ARG A 142 -3.92 12.56 -1.69
N TYR A 143 -4.08 12.03 -0.48
CA TYR A 143 -4.94 12.48 0.60
C TYR A 143 -4.05 12.99 1.73
N LYS A 144 -4.23 14.24 2.15
CA LYS A 144 -3.50 14.87 3.25
C LYS A 144 -4.27 16.05 3.79
#